data_AF-A0A6V7XR01-F1
#
_entry.id   AF-A0A6V7XR01-F1
#
_cell.length_a   1.000
_cell.length_b   1.000
_cell.length_c   1.000
_cell.angle_alpha   90.00
_cell.angle_beta   90.00
_cell.angle_gamma   90.00
#
_symmetry.space_group_name_H-M   'P 1'
#
loop_
_entity.id
_entity.type
_entity.pdbx_description
1 polymer ?
#
loop_
_entity_poly.entity_id
_entity_poly.type
_entity_poly.pdbx_seq_one_letter_code
_entity_poly.pdbx_strand_id
1 'polypeptide(L)'
;MNPQNKQQNNYLYTQQQSSSSYSYTPLVPPTSINDFCGVVRIGFGSFAQVYKGYELINPRPIMYREVALKKINLAAITDPAIYKTTINEVKIFTNFNHQNIVKCFRSFEEISPLSVIIDF
;
A
#
# COMPACT_ATOMS: atom_id res chain seq x y z
N MET A 1 -28.66 -19.83 -2.50
CA MET A 1 -27.30 -20.40 -2.57
C MET A 1 -26.44 -19.53 -3.48
N ASN A 2 -25.18 -19.36 -3.08
CA ASN A 2 -24.22 -18.31 -3.41
C ASN A 2 -23.41 -18.62 -4.69
N PRO A 3 -23.04 -17.64 -5.53
CA PRO A 3 -21.89 -17.76 -6.41
C PRO A 3 -20.78 -16.78 -6.00
N GLN A 4 -19.80 -17.26 -5.23
CA GLN A 4 -18.52 -16.57 -5.02
C GLN A 4 -17.51 -17.04 -6.06
N ASN A 5 -17.40 -16.29 -7.17
CA ASN A 5 -16.24 -16.34 -8.04
C ASN A 5 -15.08 -15.58 -7.37
N LYS A 6 -14.19 -16.32 -6.69
CA LYS A 6 -12.91 -15.80 -6.23
C LYS A 6 -11.94 -15.79 -7.41
N GLN A 7 -11.56 -14.58 -7.82
CA GLN A 7 -10.48 -14.32 -8.77
C GLN A 7 -9.18 -14.99 -8.27
N GLN A 8 -8.66 -15.89 -9.10
CA GLN A 8 -7.31 -16.42 -9.01
C GLN A 8 -6.32 -15.29 -9.30
N ASN A 9 -5.44 -14.98 -8.35
CA ASN A 9 -4.21 -14.25 -8.63
C ASN A 9 -3.04 -15.22 -8.55
N ASN A 10 -2.51 -15.57 -9.72
CA ASN A 10 -1.28 -16.32 -9.90
C ASN A 10 -0.09 -15.43 -9.57
N TYR A 11 0.70 -15.78 -8.55
CA TYR A 11 2.03 -15.21 -8.36
C TYR A 11 3.06 -16.32 -8.61
N LEU A 12 3.68 -16.28 -9.79
CA LEU A 12 4.88 -17.03 -10.13
C LEU A 12 6.09 -16.23 -9.63
N TYR A 13 6.90 -16.81 -8.73
CA TYR A 13 8.24 -16.31 -8.45
C TYR A 13 9.25 -17.46 -8.56
N THR A 14 10.22 -17.27 -9.45
CA THR A 14 11.36 -18.15 -9.73
C THR A 14 12.37 -18.11 -8.58
N GLN A 15 12.80 -19.30 -8.13
CA GLN A 15 13.88 -19.49 -7.16
C GLN A 15 15.24 -19.66 -7.85
N GLN A 16 16.33 -19.24 -7.17
CA GLN A 16 17.61 -19.97 -7.05
C GLN A 16 18.51 -19.31 -5.96
N GLN A 17 18.60 -19.96 -4.77
CA GLN A 17 19.78 -20.59 -4.11
C GLN A 17 20.88 -19.61 -3.58
N SER A 18 21.39 -19.65 -2.33
CA SER A 18 21.72 -20.78 -1.44
C SER A 18 21.93 -20.40 0.06
N SER A 19 21.64 -21.38 0.94
CA SER A 19 22.18 -21.65 2.31
C SER A 19 22.08 -20.63 3.46
N SER A 20 20.97 -20.70 4.22
CA SER A 20 20.92 -20.94 5.69
C SER A 20 19.46 -20.92 6.15
N SER A 21 19.02 -21.99 6.81
CA SER A 21 17.61 -22.24 7.16
C SER A 21 17.15 -21.40 8.35
N TYR A 22 16.86 -20.13 8.11
CA TYR A 22 15.87 -19.39 8.87
C TYR A 22 14.57 -19.46 8.07
N SER A 23 13.50 -19.99 8.68
CA SER A 23 12.16 -19.92 8.12
C SER A 23 11.76 -18.45 8.00
N TYR A 24 11.97 -17.88 6.82
CA TYR A 24 11.53 -16.52 6.50
C TYR A 24 10.01 -16.50 6.59
N THR A 25 9.47 -15.78 7.57
CA THR A 25 8.10 -15.30 7.48
C THR A 25 8.05 -14.32 6.31
N PRO A 26 7.17 -14.54 5.31
CA PRO A 26 6.96 -13.56 4.26
C PRO A 26 6.60 -12.22 4.91
N LEU A 27 7.21 -11.13 4.47
CA LEU A 27 6.76 -9.78 4.85
C LEU A 27 5.28 -9.70 4.55
N VAL A 28 4.45 -9.57 5.60
CA VAL A 28 3.02 -9.33 5.44
C VAL A 28 2.87 -8.05 4.62
N PRO A 29 2.13 -8.05 3.51
CA PRO A 29 1.92 -6.84 2.73
C PRO A 29 1.35 -5.73 3.62
N PRO A 30 1.79 -4.47 3.44
CA PRO A 30 1.24 -3.37 4.21
C PRO A 30 -0.27 -3.24 3.92
N THR A 31 -1.02 -3.01 4.98
CA THR A 31 -2.48 -2.83 4.99
C THR A 31 -2.90 -1.52 5.62
N SER A 32 -2.00 -0.85 6.33
CA SER A 32 -2.19 0.44 6.98
C SER A 32 -0.97 1.34 6.78
N ILE A 33 -1.18 2.65 6.89
CA ILE A 33 -0.07 3.62 6.97
C ILE A 33 0.84 3.35 8.19
N ASN A 34 0.31 2.69 9.23
CA ASN A 34 1.04 2.34 10.44
C ASN A 34 2.04 1.19 10.25
N ASP A 35 1.98 0.49 9.11
CA ASP A 35 2.96 -0.55 8.76
C ASP A 35 4.29 0.05 8.26
N PHE A 36 4.36 1.38 8.13
CA PHE A 36 5.54 2.13 7.70
C PHE A 36 6.18 2.85 8.89
N CYS A 37 7.51 2.95 8.86
CA CYS A 37 8.26 3.66 9.91
C CYS A 37 8.47 5.13 9.56
N GLY A 38 8.63 5.98 10.60
CA GLY A 38 9.01 7.38 10.42
C GLY A 38 8.01 8.21 9.61
N VAL A 39 6.71 7.90 9.74
CA VAL A 39 5.65 8.53 8.96
C VAL A 39 5.51 10.00 9.36
N VAL A 40 5.77 10.90 8.41
CA VAL A 40 5.64 12.36 8.58
C VAL A 40 4.81 12.93 7.45
N ARG A 41 3.77 13.71 7.76
CA ARG A 41 2.95 14.37 6.74
C ARG A 41 3.78 15.45 6.02
N ILE A 42 3.84 15.39 4.70
CA ILE A 42 4.58 16.33 3.85
C ILE A 42 3.68 17.15 2.91
N GLY A 43 2.40 16.80 2.81
CA GLY A 43 1.46 17.55 1.97
C GLY A 43 0.01 17.13 2.18
N PHE A 44 -0.90 17.92 1.60
CA PHE A 44 -2.34 17.65 1.59
C PHE A 44 -2.98 18.18 0.30
N GLY A 45 -4.09 17.58 -0.08
CA GLY A 45 -5.01 18.03 -1.12
C GLY A 45 -6.45 17.79 -0.66
N SER A 46 -7.44 18.10 -1.51
CA SER A 46 -8.86 18.10 -1.13
C SER A 46 -9.35 16.78 -0.53
N PHE A 47 -8.90 15.64 -1.07
CA PHE A 47 -9.33 14.31 -0.64
C PHE A 47 -8.15 13.42 -0.22
N ALA A 48 -6.93 13.97 -0.13
CA ALA A 48 -5.74 13.16 0.09
C ALA A 48 -4.72 13.85 1.00
N GLN A 49 -4.00 13.03 1.76
CA GLN A 49 -2.85 13.45 2.55
C GLN A 49 -1.63 12.69 2.04
N VAL A 50 -0.48 13.37 1.99
CA VAL A 50 0.78 12.76 1.54
C VAL A 50 1.75 12.76 2.70
N TYR A 51 2.37 11.61 2.92
CA TYR A 51 3.35 11.37 3.97
C TYR A 51 4.66 10.87 3.36
N LYS A 52 5.77 11.22 4.00
CA LYS A 52 7.06 10.54 3.85
C LYS A 52 7.12 9.40 4.87
N GLY A 53 7.69 8.26 4.51
CA GLY A 53 7.91 7.14 5.42
C GLY A 53 8.91 6.13 4.87
N TYR A 54 9.12 5.04 5.62
CA TYR A 54 10.05 3.98 5.26
C TYR A 54 9.33 2.62 5.26
N GLU A 55 9.38 1.91 4.14
CA GLU A 55 8.89 0.53 3.97
C GLU A 55 10.00 -0.45 4.31
N LEU A 56 9.74 -1.43 5.20
CA LEU A 56 10.65 -2.55 5.41
C LEU A 56 10.56 -3.50 4.21
N ILE A 57 11.63 -3.60 3.43
CA ILE A 57 11.67 -4.42 2.21
C ILE A 57 12.47 -5.72 2.36
N ASN A 58 13.33 -5.79 3.39
CA ASN A 58 13.98 -7.02 3.81
C ASN A 58 14.18 -6.97 5.34
N PRO A 59 13.73 -7.98 6.11
CA PRO A 59 14.02 -8.03 7.53
C PRO A 59 15.45 -8.50 7.84
N ARG A 60 16.13 -9.20 6.92
CA ARG A 60 17.49 -9.73 7.09
C ARG A 60 18.27 -9.77 5.75
N PRO A 61 19.26 -8.89 5.54
CA PRO A 61 19.59 -7.73 6.38
C PRO A 61 18.40 -6.78 6.45
N ILE A 62 18.30 -6.02 7.56
CA ILE A 62 17.29 -4.97 7.68
C ILE A 62 17.54 -3.95 6.57
N MET A 63 16.59 -3.83 5.65
CA MET A 63 16.65 -2.91 4.54
C MET A 63 15.33 -2.17 4.42
N TYR A 64 15.42 -0.85 4.37
CA TYR A 64 14.30 0.04 4.20
C TYR A 64 14.34 0.72 2.84
N ARG A 65 13.15 1.02 2.32
CA ARG A 65 12.96 1.89 1.16
C ARG A 65 12.20 3.13 1.60
N GLU A 66 12.75 4.31 1.32
CA GLU A 66 12.03 5.56 1.48
C GLU A 66 10.89 5.64 0.46
N VAL A 67 9.69 5.99 0.92
CA VAL A 67 8.47 6.05 0.10
C VAL A 67 7.63 7.29 0.42
N ALA A 68 6.85 7.72 -0.57
CA ALA A 68 5.74 8.64 -0.36
C ALA A 68 4.43 7.83 -0.23
N LEU A 69 3.64 8.12 0.79
CA LEU A 69 2.36 7.47 1.10
C LEU A 69 1.23 8.47 0.83
N LYS A 70 0.42 8.24 -0.20
CA LYS A 70 -0.76 9.07 -0.52
C LYS A 70 -2.01 8.39 0.04
N LYS A 71 -2.51 8.88 1.18
CA LYS A 71 -3.75 8.39 1.82
C LYS A 71 -4.94 9.16 1.25
N ILE A 72 -5.84 8.47 0.55
CA ILE A 72 -7.04 9.06 -0.05
C ILE A 72 -8.25 8.75 0.83
N ASN A 73 -8.98 9.78 1.26
CA ASN A 73 -10.22 9.61 2.00
C ASN A 73 -11.39 9.40 1.02
N LEU A 74 -11.53 8.16 0.54
CA LEU A 74 -12.61 7.80 -0.40
C LEU A 74 -14.00 8.05 0.19
N ALA A 75 -14.17 7.93 1.51
CA ALA A 75 -15.46 8.20 2.18
C ALA A 75 -15.87 9.68 2.15
N ALA A 76 -14.92 10.60 2.01
CA ALA A 76 -15.20 12.03 1.82
C ALA A 76 -15.61 12.39 0.38
N ILE A 77 -15.47 11.45 -0.57
CA ILE A 77 -15.83 11.67 -1.97
C ILE A 77 -17.29 11.22 -2.17
N THR A 78 -18.20 12.17 -2.12
CA THR A 78 -19.64 11.91 -2.31
C THR A 78 -20.06 11.91 -3.78
N ASP A 79 -19.33 12.63 -4.64
CA ASP A 79 -19.60 12.68 -6.08
C ASP A 79 -19.12 11.37 -6.75
N PRO A 80 -20.03 10.58 -7.37
CA PRO A 80 -19.68 9.33 -8.04
C PRO A 80 -18.71 9.51 -9.21
N ALA A 81 -18.73 10.67 -9.90
CA ALA A 81 -17.81 10.96 -10.98
C ALA A 81 -16.38 11.11 -10.44
N ILE A 82 -16.21 11.89 -9.36
CA ILE A 82 -14.91 12.08 -8.70
C ILE A 82 -14.40 10.75 -8.11
N TYR A 83 -15.29 9.96 -7.52
CA TYR A 83 -14.93 8.64 -7.01
C TYR A 83 -14.39 7.76 -8.13
N LYS A 84 -15.12 7.66 -9.25
CA LYS A 84 -14.74 6.86 -10.41
C LYS A 84 -13.40 7.32 -11.00
N THR A 85 -13.18 8.63 -11.15
CA THR A 85 -11.89 9.14 -11.65
C THR A 85 -10.75 8.83 -10.70
N THR A 86 -10.98 8.91 -9.39
CA THR A 86 -9.97 8.58 -8.36
C THR A 86 -9.55 7.11 -8.43
N ILE A 87 -10.52 6.19 -8.54
CA ILE A 87 -10.23 4.75 -8.69
C ILE A 87 -9.48 4.48 -10.01
N ASN A 88 -9.88 5.14 -11.09
CA ASN A 88 -9.19 5.01 -12.38
C ASN A 88 -7.74 5.54 -12.33
N GLU A 89 -7.49 6.67 -11.65
CA GLU A 89 -6.14 7.21 -11.44
C GLU A 89 -5.25 6.15 -10.78
N VAL A 90 -5.70 5.55 -9.68
CA VAL A 90 -4.93 4.50 -8.98
C VAL A 90 -4.69 3.29 -9.87
N LYS A 91 -5.71 2.79 -10.57
CA LYS A 91 -5.58 1.64 -11.48
C LYS A 91 -4.57 1.89 -12.60
N ILE A 92 -4.63 3.07 -13.21
CA ILE A 92 -3.72 3.44 -14.29
C ILE A 92 -2.30 3.60 -13.74
N PHE A 93 -2.14 4.35 -12.66
CA PHE A 93 -0.83 4.66 -12.10
C PHE A 93 -0.08 3.44 -11.55
N THR A 94 -0.79 2.48 -10.95
CA THR A 94 -0.20 1.22 -10.46
C THR A 94 0.37 0.35 -11.58
N ASN A 95 -0.10 0.50 -12.82
CA ASN A 95 0.37 -0.30 -13.96
C ASN A 95 1.53 0.35 -14.75
N PHE A 96 1.92 1.58 -14.44
CA PHE A 96 3.03 2.24 -15.12
C PHE A 96 4.38 1.89 -14.47
N ASN A 97 5.34 1.46 -15.30
CA ASN A 97 6.72 1.18 -14.88
C ASN A 97 7.70 1.69 -15.95
N HIS A 98 8.19 2.92 -15.76
CA HIS A 98 9.13 3.57 -16.67
C HIS A 98 10.16 4.39 -15.87
N GLN A 99 11.40 4.48 -16.34
CA GLN A 99 12.50 5.12 -15.61
C GLN A 99 12.23 6.60 -15.25
N ASN A 100 11.52 7.32 -16.12
CA ASN A 100 11.22 8.75 -15.93
C ASN A 100 9.81 9.03 -15.39
N ILE A 101 9.11 8.00 -14.91
CA ILE A 101 7.78 8.13 -14.30
C ILE A 101 7.90 7.64 -12.86
N VAL A 102 7.32 8.39 -11.92
CA VAL A 102 7.29 7.98 -10.51
C VAL A 102 6.62 6.61 -10.40
N LYS A 103 7.32 5.66 -9.79
CA LYS A 103 6.83 4.29 -9.63
C LYS A 103 5.83 4.19 -8.48
N CYS A 104 4.62 3.73 -8.78
CA CYS A 104 3.71 3.21 -7.76
C CYS A 104 4.15 1.79 -7.38
N PHE A 105 4.62 1.57 -6.16
CA PHE A 105 5.04 0.24 -5.72
C PHE A 105 3.83 -0.67 -5.45
N ARG A 106 2.83 -0.14 -4.76
CA ARG A 106 1.63 -0.87 -4.29
C ARG A 106 0.49 0.13 -4.02
N SER A 107 -0.74 -0.35 -4.08
CA SER A 107 -1.94 0.35 -3.60
C SER A 107 -2.81 -0.63 -2.82
N PHE A 108 -3.35 -0.21 -1.68
CA PHE A 108 -4.25 -1.00 -0.85
C PHE A 108 -5.30 -0.10 -0.21
N GLU A 109 -6.46 -0.68 0.09
CA GLU A 109 -7.48 0.00 0.90
C GLU A 109 -7.23 -0.33 2.38
N GLU A 110 -7.08 0.72 3.18
CA GLU A 110 -6.96 0.58 4.63
C GLU A 110 -8.36 0.28 5.20
N ILE A 111 -8.55 -0.93 5.72
CA ILE A 111 -9.76 -1.26 6.48
C ILE A 111 -9.63 -0.53 7.81
N SER A 112 -10.41 0.53 8.01
CA SER A 112 -10.38 1.32 9.24
C SER A 112 -11.61 0.97 10.08
N PRO A 113 -11.55 -0.03 11.00
CA PRO A 113 -12.73 -0.50 11.72
C PRO A 113 -13.18 0.39 12.90
N LEU A 114 -12.68 1.64 13.02
CA LEU A 114 -12.75 2.54 14.19
C LEU A 114 -11.61 2.31 15.18
N SER A 115 -10.82 3.36 15.43
CA SER A 115 -9.83 3.40 16.51
C SER A 115 -10.19 4.55 17.43
N VAL A 116 -10.58 4.23 18.66
CA VAL A 116 -10.84 5.19 19.73
C VAL A 116 -9.66 5.13 20.69
N ILE A 117 -8.99 6.26 20.88
CA ILE A 117 -7.98 6.42 21.93
C ILE A 117 -8.56 7.46 22.90
N ILE A 118 -8.70 7.05 24.15
CA ILE A 118 -9.28 7.83 25.26
C ILE A 118 -8.24 7.90 26.37
N ASP A 119 -8.24 9.00 27.13
CA ASP A 119 -7.25 9.33 28.16
C ASP A 119 -7.18 8.30 29.30
N PHE A 120 -6.02 8.32 29.97
CA PHE A 120 -5.84 8.05 31.39
C PHE A 120 -4.90 9.10 31.99
#